data_AF-A0A0V0YHY8-F1
#
_entry.id   AF-A0A0V0YHY8-F1
#
_cell.length_a   1.000
_cell.length_b   1.000
_cell.length_c   1.000
_cell.angle_alpha   90.00
_cell.angle_beta   90.00
_cell.angle_gamma   90.00
#
_symmetry.space_group_name_H-M   'P 1'
#
loop_
_entity.id
_entity.type
_entity.pdbx_description
1 polymer ?
#
loop_
_entity_poly.entity_id
_entity_poly.type
_entity_poly.pdbx_seq_one_letter_code
_entity_poly.pdbx_strand_id
1 'polypeptide(L)'
;MDNNDSFLLDSDFLNKNPMEIFQQWYNTAKMHEPKSFPLFTLSTVDEMNKPHSRTMALVKYDLNGFKFCSNGNSPKANHLRNNQFASLCFYWPNCRRQVVVEGTTEEMPRNQVEAIFANGTNLEGKITNTALEFQSEPIASYAHVNEKREEIRRLMLFNANSLPCPGYIVGYNLIPDKVEFLKFNENYAHERIRLRRNDDKTANTGNESWIFERKQTNDPPNKQTSYRCNTGIGHDNHDIRVACECVDEGGKIGIRHFHTVEMSAKFAAAQFKLLDYIADLFETMLVSIAVAMAVGNDQKGGPFE
;
A
#
# COMPACT_ATOMS: atom_id res chain seq x y z
N MET A 1 29.24 -13.36 -1.52
CA MET A 1 27.96 -13.65 -0.84
C MET A 1 27.73 -12.48 0.08
N ASP A 2 26.83 -11.57 -0.28
CA ASP A 2 26.45 -10.49 0.65
C ASP A 2 25.88 -11.13 1.90
N ASN A 3 26.41 -10.75 3.06
CA ASN A 3 25.90 -11.18 4.37
C ASN A 3 24.47 -10.64 4.53
N ASN A 4 23.50 -11.43 4.05
CA ASN A 4 22.07 -11.14 4.08
C ASN A 4 21.51 -11.03 5.53
N ASP A 5 22.36 -11.32 6.52
CA ASP A 5 22.08 -11.30 7.96
C ASP A 5 22.55 -10.04 8.68
N SER A 6 23.16 -9.07 7.99
CA SER A 6 23.51 -7.79 8.63
C SER A 6 22.26 -6.95 8.91
N PHE A 7 22.06 -6.54 10.17
CA PHE A 7 21.01 -5.61 10.56
C PHE A 7 21.18 -4.26 9.87
N LEU A 8 20.07 -3.56 9.62
CA LEU A 8 20.08 -2.17 9.17
C LEU A 8 20.61 -1.30 10.31
N LEU A 9 21.72 -0.60 10.10
CA LEU A 9 22.28 0.30 11.12
C LEU A 9 21.60 1.67 11.04
N ASP A 10 21.29 2.29 12.19
CA ASP A 10 20.68 3.63 12.21
C ASP A 10 21.55 4.68 11.50
N SER A 11 22.88 4.54 11.60
CA SER A 11 23.86 5.37 10.89
C SER A 11 23.72 5.34 9.37
N ASP A 12 23.11 4.28 8.82
CA ASP A 12 22.88 4.17 7.39
C ASP A 12 21.76 5.09 6.89
N PHE A 13 20.94 5.63 7.80
CA PHE A 13 19.74 6.42 7.48
C PHE A 13 19.75 7.80 8.14
N LEU A 14 20.36 7.94 9.31
CA LEU A 14 20.42 9.21 10.04
C LEU A 14 21.11 10.29 9.21
N ASN A 15 20.49 11.47 9.09
CA ASN A 15 20.99 12.60 8.32
C ASN A 15 21.36 12.23 6.87
N LYS A 16 20.55 11.38 6.23
CA LYS A 16 20.69 11.05 4.80
C LYS A 16 19.41 11.34 4.03
N ASN A 17 19.57 11.58 2.73
CA ASN A 17 18.45 11.71 1.82
C ASN A 17 17.87 10.31 1.50
N PRO A 18 16.56 10.07 1.69
CA PRO A 18 15.96 8.77 1.40
C PRO A 18 16.10 8.35 -0.08
N MET A 19 16.25 9.29 -1.01
CA MET A 19 16.47 8.97 -2.43
C MET A 19 17.83 8.33 -2.69
N GLU A 20 18.86 8.71 -1.92
CA GLU A 20 20.19 8.08 -2.00
C GLU A 20 20.15 6.65 -1.44
N ILE A 21 19.43 6.46 -0.34
CA ILE A 21 19.21 5.14 0.27
C ILE A 21 18.41 4.25 -0.68
N PHE A 22 17.35 4.79 -1.29
CA PHE A 22 16.59 4.09 -2.33
C PHE A 22 17.49 3.66 -3.47
N GLN A 23 18.37 4.54 -3.96
CA GLN A 23 19.29 4.21 -5.04
C GLN A 23 20.18 3.00 -4.70
N GLN A 24 20.71 2.94 -3.48
CA GLN A 24 21.52 1.81 -3.02
C GLN A 24 20.70 0.52 -3.00
N TRP A 25 19.53 0.54 -2.38
CA TRP A 25 18.64 -0.63 -2.29
C TRP A 25 18.18 -1.11 -3.66
N TYR A 26 17.83 -0.18 -4.54
CA TYR A 26 17.38 -0.44 -5.90
C TYR A 26 18.49 -1.06 -6.77
N ASN A 27 19.74 -0.60 -6.61
CA ASN A 27 20.89 -1.18 -7.29
C ASN A 27 21.18 -2.61 -6.79
N THR A 28 21.07 -2.87 -5.48
CA THR A 28 21.16 -4.24 -4.95
C THR A 28 20.05 -5.12 -5.53
N ALA A 29 18.82 -4.62 -5.57
CA ALA A 29 17.68 -5.35 -6.12
C ALA A 29 17.89 -5.70 -7.59
N LYS A 30 18.38 -4.76 -8.41
CA LYS A 30 18.71 -5.03 -9.82
C LYS A 30 19.67 -6.19 -10.03
N MET A 31 20.62 -6.40 -9.12
CA MET A 31 21.57 -7.52 -9.22
C MET A 31 20.93 -8.88 -8.92
N HIS A 32 19.90 -8.91 -8.07
CA HIS A 32 19.25 -10.14 -7.58
C HIS A 32 17.88 -10.41 -8.24
N GLU A 33 17.37 -9.45 -9.00
CA GLU A 33 16.09 -9.53 -9.72
C GLU A 33 16.32 -9.45 -11.25
N PRO A 34 17.10 -10.37 -11.86
CA PRO A 34 17.62 -10.26 -13.23
C PRO A 34 16.55 -10.25 -14.33
N LYS A 35 15.28 -10.49 -13.99
CA LYS A 35 14.14 -10.47 -14.92
C LYS A 35 13.08 -9.43 -14.56
N SER A 36 13.29 -8.65 -13.51
CA SER A 36 12.31 -7.65 -13.09
C SER A 36 12.49 -6.37 -13.90
N PHE A 37 11.45 -6.00 -14.64
CA PHE A 37 11.28 -4.62 -15.08
C PHE A 37 11.32 -3.70 -13.85
N PRO A 38 11.60 -2.40 -13.99
CA PRO A 38 11.62 -1.47 -12.87
C PRO A 38 10.20 -1.21 -12.33
N LEU A 39 9.54 -2.23 -11.80
CA LEU A 39 8.11 -2.22 -11.48
C LEU A 39 7.86 -1.76 -10.05
N PHE A 40 6.68 -1.17 -9.84
CA PHE A 40 6.14 -0.83 -8.53
C PHE A 40 4.61 -0.92 -8.56
N THR A 41 4.00 -1.08 -7.40
CA THR A 41 2.55 -0.96 -7.24
C THR A 41 2.20 0.49 -6.95
N LEU A 42 1.41 1.11 -7.82
CA LEU A 42 0.83 2.44 -7.63
C LEU A 42 -0.53 2.32 -6.93
N SER A 43 -0.67 2.97 -5.79
CA SER A 43 -1.95 3.13 -5.08
C SER A 43 -2.43 4.57 -5.16
N THR A 44 -3.70 4.74 -5.55
CA THR A 44 -4.40 6.03 -5.72
C THR A 44 -5.77 5.95 -5.05
N VAL A 45 -6.38 7.08 -4.74
CA VAL A 45 -7.73 7.12 -4.17
C VAL A 45 -8.67 7.84 -5.14
N ASP A 46 -9.86 7.30 -5.36
CA ASP A 46 -10.88 7.94 -6.19
C ASP A 46 -11.66 9.03 -5.44
N GLU A 47 -12.56 9.72 -6.13
CA GLU A 47 -13.42 10.76 -5.56
C GLU A 47 -14.40 10.28 -4.48
N MET A 48 -14.62 8.97 -4.37
CA MET A 48 -15.42 8.34 -3.31
C MET A 48 -14.56 7.87 -2.12
N ASN A 49 -13.29 8.27 -2.06
CA ASN A 49 -12.31 7.83 -1.07
C ASN A 49 -12.02 6.32 -1.10
N LYS A 50 -12.21 5.64 -2.24
CA LYS A 50 -11.88 4.22 -2.38
C LYS A 50 -10.47 4.04 -2.92
N PRO A 51 -9.65 3.16 -2.31
CA PRO A 51 -8.30 2.90 -2.78
C PRO A 51 -8.31 1.98 -4.02
N HIS A 52 -7.37 2.25 -4.93
CA HIS A 52 -7.13 1.45 -6.13
C HIS A 52 -5.65 1.22 -6.32
N SER A 53 -5.25 -0.02 -6.61
CA SER A 53 -3.85 -0.40 -6.76
C SER A 53 -3.62 -1.16 -8.07
N ARG A 54 -2.46 -0.94 -8.69
CA ARG A 54 -2.01 -1.64 -9.91
C ARG A 54 -0.50 -1.55 -10.08
N THR A 55 0.08 -2.51 -10.79
CA THR A 55 1.51 -2.48 -11.14
C THR A 55 1.77 -1.48 -12.27
N MET A 56 2.86 -0.72 -12.13
CA MET A 56 3.35 0.30 -13.05
C MET A 56 4.85 0.13 -13.24
N ALA A 57 5.41 0.76 -14.27
CA ALA A 57 6.84 0.79 -14.52
C ALA A 57 7.42 2.17 -14.19
N LEU A 58 8.52 2.18 -13.44
CA LEU A 58 9.32 3.36 -13.14
C LEU A 58 10.12 3.72 -14.39
N VAL A 59 9.97 4.97 -14.82
CA VAL A 59 10.73 5.52 -15.95
C VAL A 59 12.09 6.00 -15.47
N LYS A 60 12.08 6.78 -14.38
CA LYS A 60 13.27 7.37 -13.79
C LYS A 60 13.00 7.70 -12.33
N TYR A 61 14.04 7.80 -11.53
CA TYR A 61 14.00 8.46 -10.23
C TYR A 61 15.23 9.34 -10.10
N ASP A 62 15.12 10.43 -9.35
CA ASP A 62 16.21 11.33 -8.99
C ASP A 62 15.90 12.01 -7.65
N LEU A 63 16.73 12.96 -7.21
CA LEU A 63 16.53 13.65 -5.93
C LEU A 63 15.17 14.37 -5.82
N ASN A 64 14.50 14.65 -6.94
CA ASN A 64 13.21 15.33 -6.96
C ASN A 64 12.00 14.38 -6.97
N GLY A 65 12.21 13.06 -7.04
CA GLY A 65 11.12 12.09 -6.95
C GLY A 65 11.18 10.91 -7.91
N PHE A 66 10.02 10.28 -8.07
CA PHE A 66 9.83 9.06 -8.84
C PHE A 66 8.93 9.33 -10.05
N LYS A 67 9.48 9.11 -11.25
CA LYS A 67 8.83 9.44 -12.53
C LYS A 67 8.26 8.20 -13.19
N PHE A 68 7.00 8.29 -13.60
CA PHE A 68 6.30 7.26 -14.35
C PHE A 68 5.34 7.88 -15.36
N CYS A 69 5.06 7.17 -16.46
CA CYS A 69 4.10 7.62 -17.47
C CYS A 69 2.82 6.78 -17.42
N SER A 70 1.71 7.35 -17.85
CA SER A 70 0.45 6.64 -18.02
C SER A 70 -0.37 7.20 -19.17
N ASN A 71 -1.49 6.54 -19.44
CA ASN A 71 -2.52 7.10 -20.29
C ASN A 71 -3.40 8.04 -19.46
N GLY A 72 -3.48 9.30 -19.89
CA GLY A 72 -4.22 10.39 -19.25
C GLY A 72 -5.72 10.20 -19.22
N ASN A 73 -6.27 9.32 -20.07
CA ASN A 73 -7.70 8.97 -20.07
C ASN A 73 -8.03 7.85 -19.08
N SER A 74 -7.03 7.26 -18.42
CA SER A 74 -7.25 6.12 -17.53
C SER A 74 -7.80 6.53 -16.15
N PRO A 75 -8.48 5.63 -15.42
CA PRO A 75 -8.99 5.91 -14.08
C PRO A 75 -7.93 6.43 -13.12
N LYS A 76 -6.71 5.85 -13.15
CA LYS A 76 -5.62 6.31 -12.27
C LYS A 76 -5.19 7.75 -12.57
N ALA A 77 -5.24 8.20 -13.82
CA ALA A 77 -4.94 9.57 -14.19
C ALA A 77 -6.04 10.53 -13.71
N ASN A 78 -7.32 10.12 -13.81
CA ASN A 78 -8.42 10.87 -13.20
C ASN A 78 -8.25 10.98 -11.69
N HIS A 79 -7.90 9.87 -11.01
CA HIS A 79 -7.65 9.88 -9.57
C HIS A 79 -6.53 10.86 -9.19
N LEU A 80 -5.39 10.82 -9.89
CA LEU A 80 -4.26 11.70 -9.61
C LEU A 80 -4.54 13.19 -9.92
N ARG A 81 -5.40 13.47 -10.90
CA ARG A 81 -5.85 14.85 -11.19
C ARG A 81 -6.74 15.40 -10.08
N ASN A 82 -7.61 14.57 -9.51
CA ASN A 82 -8.54 14.98 -8.45
C ASN A 82 -7.91 14.92 -7.05
N ASN A 83 -6.99 13.99 -6.84
CA ASN A 83 -6.28 13.75 -5.59
C ASN A 83 -4.82 13.38 -5.89
N GLN A 84 -3.92 14.33 -5.65
CA GLN A 84 -2.49 14.21 -5.96
C GLN A 84 -1.75 13.28 -5.00
N PHE A 85 -2.37 12.78 -3.93
CA PHE A 85 -1.73 11.86 -3.00
C PHE A 85 -1.68 10.45 -3.57
N ALA A 86 -0.48 9.86 -3.55
CA ALA A 86 -0.27 8.49 -4.00
C ALA A 86 0.78 7.75 -3.19
N SER A 87 0.77 6.43 -3.32
CA SER A 87 1.79 5.55 -2.76
C SER A 87 2.39 4.64 -3.82
N LEU A 88 3.72 4.47 -3.78
CA LEU A 88 4.48 3.54 -4.60
C LEU A 88 5.03 2.44 -3.69
N CYS A 89 4.78 1.18 -4.02
CA CYS A 89 5.37 0.04 -3.31
C CYS A 89 6.29 -0.75 -4.25
N PHE A 90 7.57 -0.78 -3.92
CA PHE A 90 8.58 -1.61 -4.56
C PHE A 90 8.80 -2.85 -3.69
N TYR A 91 8.68 -4.03 -4.28
CA TYR A 91 8.89 -5.30 -3.58
C TYR A 91 9.89 -6.16 -4.34
N TRP A 92 10.97 -6.55 -3.65
CA TRP A 92 12.08 -7.35 -4.18
C TRP A 92 12.24 -8.61 -3.33
N PRO A 93 11.52 -9.70 -3.68
CA PRO A 93 11.49 -10.91 -2.87
C PRO A 93 12.85 -11.57 -2.74
N ASN A 94 13.68 -11.59 -3.79
CA ASN A 94 15.00 -12.25 -3.73
C ASN A 94 15.99 -11.49 -2.85
N CYS A 95 15.76 -10.19 -2.63
CA CYS A 95 16.50 -9.38 -1.66
C CYS A 95 15.85 -9.34 -0.28
N ARG A 96 14.65 -9.91 -0.10
CA ARG A 96 13.84 -9.74 1.12
C ARG A 96 13.70 -8.27 1.49
N ARG A 97 13.40 -7.41 0.51
CA ARG A 97 13.29 -5.96 0.70
C ARG A 97 12.00 -5.41 0.11
N GLN A 98 11.46 -4.40 0.79
CA GLN A 98 10.38 -3.58 0.30
C GLN A 98 10.70 -2.11 0.56
N VAL A 99 10.31 -1.25 -0.37
CA VAL A 99 10.30 0.20 -0.17
C VAL A 99 8.91 0.75 -0.46
N VAL A 100 8.35 1.49 0.49
CA VAL A 100 7.09 2.22 0.31
C VAL A 100 7.38 3.71 0.28
N VAL A 101 6.94 4.37 -0.77
CA VAL A 101 7.04 5.81 -0.95
C VAL A 101 5.62 6.38 -0.88
N GLU A 102 5.39 7.37 -0.04
CA GLU A 102 4.15 8.15 -0.02
C GLU A 102 4.49 9.60 -0.33
N GLY A 103 3.64 10.26 -1.11
CA GLY A 103 3.81 11.67 -1.39
C GLY A 103 2.81 12.23 -2.38
N THR A 104 3.17 13.37 -2.95
CA THR A 104 2.32 14.15 -3.85
C THR A 104 2.81 14.01 -5.29
N THR A 105 1.91 13.80 -6.24
CA THR A 105 2.23 13.71 -7.67
C THR A 105 2.04 15.04 -8.38
N GLU A 106 3.02 15.41 -9.20
CA GLU A 106 2.93 16.52 -10.15
C GLU A 106 2.97 16.01 -11.58
N GLU A 107 2.17 16.59 -12.48
CA GLU A 107 2.28 16.31 -13.91
C GLU A 107 3.60 16.86 -14.48
N MET A 108 4.27 16.02 -15.26
CA MET A 108 5.53 16.39 -15.90
C MET A 108 5.28 17.32 -17.10
N PRO A 109 6.20 18.26 -17.38
CA PRO A 109 6.15 19.07 -18.60
C PRO A 109 6.07 18.21 -19.86
N ARG A 110 5.28 18.66 -20.84
CA ARG A 110 4.99 17.91 -22.06
C ARG A 110 6.24 17.46 -22.81
N ASN A 111 7.23 18.34 -22.93
CA ASN A 111 8.52 18.05 -23.58
C ASN A 111 9.30 16.91 -22.90
N GLN A 112 9.18 16.74 -21.57
CA GLN A 112 9.80 15.61 -20.87
C GLN A 112 9.09 14.28 -21.19
N VAL A 113 7.75 14.31 -21.25
CA VAL A 113 6.94 13.13 -21.62
C VAL A 113 7.24 12.70 -23.05
N GLU A 114 7.35 13.65 -23.98
CA GLU A 114 7.72 13.42 -25.37
C GLU A 114 9.13 12.82 -25.51
N ALA A 115 10.09 13.34 -24.77
CA ALA A 115 11.45 12.79 -24.74
C ALA A 115 11.48 11.35 -24.19
N ILE A 116 10.70 11.06 -23.14
CA ILE A 116 10.55 9.70 -22.59
C ILE A 116 9.90 8.77 -23.61
N PHE A 117 8.84 9.22 -24.28
CA PHE A 117 8.19 8.41 -25.32
C PHE A 117 9.14 8.13 -26.48
N ALA A 118 9.84 9.15 -26.98
CA ALA A 118 10.75 9.04 -28.10
C ALA A 118 11.94 8.10 -27.80
N ASN A 119 12.57 8.25 -26.64
CA ASN A 119 13.86 7.61 -26.34
C ASN A 119 13.77 6.44 -25.35
N GLY A 120 12.80 6.45 -24.44
CA GLY A 120 12.65 5.46 -23.36
C GLY A 120 11.63 4.36 -23.65
N THR A 121 10.78 4.51 -24.66
CA THR A 121 9.77 3.51 -25.03
C THR A 121 10.20 2.75 -26.28
N ASN A 122 10.22 1.42 -26.21
CA ASN A 122 10.52 0.59 -27.38
C ASN A 122 9.40 0.69 -28.44
N LEU A 123 9.68 0.22 -29.66
CA LEU A 123 8.74 0.34 -30.78
C LEU A 123 7.38 -0.30 -30.48
N GLU A 124 7.36 -1.49 -29.89
CA GLU A 124 6.12 -2.20 -29.54
C GLU A 124 5.28 -1.45 -28.50
N GLY A 125 5.93 -0.83 -27.52
CA GLY A 125 5.30 0.03 -26.53
C GLY A 125 4.71 1.29 -27.18
N LYS A 126 5.44 1.93 -28.10
CA LYS A 126 4.95 3.09 -28.86
C LYS A 126 3.71 2.73 -29.69
N ILE A 127 3.75 1.62 -30.42
CA ILE A 127 2.62 1.13 -31.22
C ILE A 127 1.41 0.89 -30.32
N THR A 128 1.59 0.17 -29.21
CA THR A 128 0.50 -0.19 -28.29
C THR A 128 -0.09 1.05 -27.61
N ASN A 129 0.73 1.98 -27.13
CA ASN A 129 0.28 3.22 -26.51
C ASN A 129 -0.44 4.14 -27.49
N THR A 130 -0.05 4.13 -28.77
CA THR A 130 -0.74 4.89 -29.83
C THR A 130 -2.04 4.22 -30.25
N ALA A 131 -2.09 2.89 -30.26
CA ALA A 131 -3.27 2.12 -30.64
C ALA A 131 -4.40 2.17 -29.58
N LEU A 132 -4.03 2.34 -28.30
CA LEU A 132 -4.94 2.19 -27.16
C LEU A 132 -5.12 3.53 -26.40
N GLU A 133 -5.86 4.45 -27.03
CA GLU A 133 -6.20 5.76 -26.45
C GLU A 133 -7.07 5.68 -25.19
N PHE A 134 -8.01 4.74 -25.13
CA PHE A 134 -8.95 4.61 -24.02
C PHE A 134 -8.53 3.47 -23.08
N GLN A 135 -7.39 3.65 -22.40
CA GLN A 135 -6.91 2.65 -21.45
C GLN A 135 -7.93 2.42 -20.33
N SER A 136 -8.26 1.13 -20.10
CA SER A 136 -9.23 0.64 -19.10
C SER A 136 -10.70 0.68 -19.51
N GLU A 137 -11.03 1.11 -20.73
CA GLU A 137 -12.39 0.93 -21.27
C GLU A 137 -12.64 -0.53 -21.73
N PRO A 138 -13.90 -1.01 -21.70
CA PRO A 138 -14.24 -2.31 -22.26
C PRO A 138 -13.88 -2.43 -23.74
N ILE A 139 -13.25 -3.53 -24.12
CA ILE A 139 -12.93 -3.85 -25.52
C ILE A 139 -13.82 -4.99 -26.01
N ALA A 140 -14.19 -4.95 -27.29
CA ALA A 140 -15.02 -5.99 -27.90
C ALA A 140 -14.33 -7.36 -27.91
N SER A 141 -13.01 -7.40 -28.15
CA SER A 141 -12.20 -8.61 -28.12
C SER A 141 -10.70 -8.29 -28.12
N TYR A 142 -9.85 -9.28 -27.86
CA TYR A 142 -8.41 -9.12 -28.03
C TYR A 142 -8.00 -8.98 -29.52
N ALA A 143 -8.78 -9.54 -30.45
CA ALA A 143 -8.54 -9.36 -31.89
C ALA A 143 -8.61 -7.87 -32.27
N HIS A 144 -9.55 -7.12 -31.69
CA HIS A 144 -9.66 -5.67 -31.87
C HIS A 144 -8.37 -4.92 -31.49
N VAL A 145 -7.68 -5.33 -30.42
CA VAL A 145 -6.39 -4.74 -30.02
C VAL A 145 -5.32 -4.96 -31.08
N ASN A 146 -5.25 -6.17 -31.65
CA ASN A 146 -4.29 -6.48 -32.70
C ASN A 146 -4.57 -5.72 -33.99
N GLU A 147 -5.84 -5.60 -34.38
CA GLU A 147 -6.25 -4.79 -35.54
C GLU A 147 -5.81 -3.33 -35.40
N LYS A 148 -6.01 -2.73 -34.22
CA LYS A 148 -5.55 -1.37 -33.92
C LYS A 148 -4.03 -1.25 -33.97
N ARG A 149 -3.29 -2.23 -33.46
CA ARG A 149 -1.81 -2.24 -33.55
C ARG A 149 -1.32 -2.35 -35.00
N GLU A 150 -1.97 -3.17 -35.84
CA GLU A 150 -1.64 -3.28 -37.27
C GLU A 150 -2.01 -2.03 -38.07
N GLU A 151 -3.07 -1.33 -37.69
CA GLU A 151 -3.40 0.00 -38.23
C GLU A 151 -2.25 0.99 -37.97
N ILE A 152 -1.76 1.07 -36.73
CA ILE A 152 -0.60 1.93 -36.38
C ILE A 152 0.66 1.51 -37.15
N ARG A 153 0.94 0.20 -37.28
CA ARG A 153 2.09 -0.28 -38.07
C ARG A 153 2.02 0.16 -39.53
N ARG A 154 0.84 0.07 -40.15
CA ARG A 154 0.63 0.54 -41.53
C ARG A 154 0.85 2.05 -41.65
N LEU A 155 0.35 2.84 -40.69
CA LEU A 155 0.55 4.29 -40.68
C LEU A 155 2.04 4.69 -40.56
N MET A 156 2.84 3.94 -39.79
CA MET A 156 4.27 4.21 -39.67
C MET A 156 5.04 4.10 -41.00
N LEU A 157 4.60 3.21 -41.91
CA LEU A 157 5.24 3.05 -43.22
C LEU A 157 5.16 4.35 -44.05
N PHE A 158 4.14 5.18 -43.81
CA PHE A 158 3.95 6.45 -44.49
C PHE A 158 4.60 7.64 -43.77
N ASN A 159 5.10 7.46 -42.53
CA ASN A 159 5.61 8.55 -41.69
C ASN A 159 7.07 8.34 -41.24
N ALA A 160 7.93 7.92 -42.17
CA ALA A 160 9.36 7.66 -41.94
C ALA A 160 9.65 6.75 -40.72
N ASN A 161 8.77 5.78 -40.45
CA ASN A 161 8.84 4.88 -39.30
C ASN A 161 8.86 5.59 -37.93
N SER A 162 8.29 6.80 -37.84
CA SER A 162 8.18 7.56 -36.61
C SER A 162 6.74 7.61 -36.09
N LEU A 163 6.60 7.53 -34.75
CA LEU A 163 5.34 7.77 -34.05
C LEU A 163 5.53 8.97 -33.11
N PRO A 164 4.78 10.07 -33.30
CA PRO A 164 4.77 11.14 -32.31
C PRO A 164 4.16 10.63 -31.00
N CYS A 165 4.54 11.25 -29.88
CA CYS A 165 3.93 10.95 -28.60
C CYS A 165 2.46 11.38 -28.63
N PRO A 166 1.49 10.48 -28.39
CA PRO A 166 0.07 10.85 -28.37
C PRO A 166 -0.23 11.90 -27.30
N GLY A 167 -1.16 12.82 -27.56
CA GLY A 167 -1.50 13.92 -26.65
C GLY A 167 -2.03 13.46 -25.28
N TYR A 168 -2.68 12.31 -25.24
CA TYR A 168 -3.20 11.71 -24.02
C TYR A 168 -2.16 10.96 -23.19
N ILE A 169 -0.92 10.77 -23.65
CA ILE A 169 0.13 10.20 -22.79
C ILE A 169 0.61 11.29 -21.83
N VAL A 170 0.56 11.00 -20.53
CA VAL A 170 0.95 11.92 -19.45
C VAL A 170 2.08 11.31 -18.63
N GLY A 171 2.88 12.17 -17.99
CA GLY A 171 3.93 11.78 -17.06
C GLY A 171 3.66 12.36 -15.70
N TYR A 172 4.00 11.62 -14.64
CA TYR A 172 3.89 12.06 -13.25
C TYR A 172 5.24 11.96 -12.58
N ASN A 173 5.56 12.94 -11.72
CA ASN A 173 6.65 12.89 -10.76
C ASN A 173 6.04 12.83 -9.36
N LEU A 174 6.25 11.72 -8.64
CA LEU A 174 5.90 11.64 -7.23
C LEU A 174 7.03 12.21 -6.39
N ILE A 175 6.75 13.32 -5.72
CA ILE A 175 7.64 13.96 -4.75
C ILE A 175 7.40 13.28 -3.40
N PRO A 176 8.40 12.59 -2.83
CA PRO A 176 8.20 11.84 -1.60
C PRO A 176 8.02 12.79 -0.41
N ASP A 177 7.05 12.49 0.44
CA ASP A 177 6.88 13.07 1.78
C ASP A 177 7.29 12.07 2.87
N LYS A 178 7.19 10.78 2.55
CA LYS A 178 7.61 9.68 3.41
C LYS A 178 8.19 8.55 2.57
N VAL A 179 9.29 7.98 3.04
CA VAL A 179 9.91 6.78 2.46
C VAL A 179 10.17 5.78 3.56
N GLU A 180 9.70 4.56 3.36
CA GLU A 180 9.83 3.47 4.31
C GLU A 180 10.58 2.30 3.70
N PHE A 181 11.62 1.87 4.39
CA PHE A 181 12.50 0.76 4.05
C PHE A 181 12.19 -0.41 4.98
N LEU A 182 11.81 -1.54 4.39
CA LEU A 182 11.49 -2.76 5.10
C LEU A 182 12.42 -3.88 4.64
N LYS A 183 13.14 -4.48 5.58
CA LYS A 183 13.94 -5.69 5.37
C LYS A 183 13.27 -6.86 6.08
N PHE A 184 12.97 -7.93 5.35
CA PHE A 184 12.35 -9.13 5.90
C PHE A 184 13.43 -10.08 6.43
N ASN A 185 13.35 -10.39 7.72
CA ASN A 185 14.17 -11.39 8.38
C ASN A 185 13.40 -12.70 8.56
N GLU A 186 14.12 -13.84 8.51
CA GLU A 186 13.57 -15.20 8.67
C GLU A 186 12.89 -15.45 10.02
N ASN A 187 13.40 -14.80 11.07
CA ASN A 187 12.84 -14.88 12.42
C ASN A 187 11.58 -14.02 12.62
N TYR A 188 10.97 -13.51 11.53
CA TYR A 188 9.82 -12.60 11.52
C TYR A 188 10.03 -11.24 12.20
N ALA A 189 11.20 -10.99 12.79
CA ALA A 189 11.58 -9.69 13.34
C ALA A 189 12.10 -8.80 12.21
N HIS A 190 11.19 -8.38 11.33
CA HIS A 190 11.50 -7.50 10.20
C HIS A 190 12.01 -6.15 10.69
N GLU A 191 12.87 -5.51 9.90
CA GLU A 191 13.43 -4.21 10.22
C GLU A 191 12.76 -3.15 9.38
N ARG A 192 12.15 -2.18 10.06
CA ARG A 192 11.35 -1.14 9.42
C ARG A 192 11.91 0.23 9.79
N ILE A 193 12.32 0.98 8.79
CA ILE A 193 12.86 2.33 8.94
C ILE A 193 12.03 3.27 8.08
N ARG A 194 11.63 4.39 8.65
CA ARG A 194 10.86 5.43 7.97
C ARG A 194 11.62 6.75 8.02
N LEU A 195 11.71 7.41 6.88
CA LEU A 195 12.09 8.81 6.78
C LEU A 195 10.85 9.61 6.37
N ARG A 196 10.55 10.69 7.08
CA ARG A 196 9.49 11.65 6.70
C ARG A 196 10.05 13.06 6.61
N ARG A 197 9.47 13.90 5.76
CA ARG A 197 9.82 15.32 5.76
C ARG A 197 9.50 15.95 7.11
N ASN A 198 10.33 16.91 7.50
CA ASN A 198 10.04 17.78 8.62
C ASN A 198 9.04 18.86 8.18
N ASP A 199 7.90 18.95 8.87
CA ASP A 199 6.83 19.90 8.55
C ASP A 199 7.26 21.36 8.79
N ASP A 200 8.31 21.59 9.59
CA ASP A 200 8.77 22.92 10.03
C ASP A 200 9.77 23.62 9.09
N LYS A 201 10.10 23.06 7.91
CA LYS A 201 11.01 23.72 6.96
C LYS A 201 10.45 23.75 5.54
N THR A 202 10.02 24.93 5.12
CA THR A 202 9.87 25.29 3.70
C THR A 202 11.22 25.17 2.99
N ALA A 203 11.21 24.52 1.83
CA ALA A 203 12.22 24.54 0.78
C ALA A 203 13.27 23.41 0.75
N ASN A 204 13.35 22.86 -0.46
CA ASN A 204 14.40 22.00 -1.00
C ASN A 204 15.80 22.53 -0.63
N THR A 205 16.54 21.76 0.17
CA THR A 205 17.97 21.41 -0.03
C THR A 205 18.54 20.85 1.28
N GLY A 206 18.96 19.58 1.27
CA GLY A 206 19.83 19.01 2.30
C GLY A 206 19.24 17.85 3.11
N ASN A 207 20.15 17.00 3.60
CA ASN A 207 19.87 15.84 4.45
C ASN A 207 19.18 16.18 5.78
N GLU A 208 19.23 17.44 6.21
CA GLU A 208 18.65 17.95 7.46
C GLU A 208 17.12 18.17 7.41
N SER A 209 16.48 17.83 6.28
CA SER A 209 15.03 17.98 6.06
C SER A 209 14.22 16.70 6.36
N TRP A 210 14.89 15.58 6.66
CA TRP A 210 14.26 14.28 6.86
C TRP A 210 14.42 13.79 8.31
N ILE A 211 13.30 13.44 8.92
CA ILE A 211 13.23 12.85 10.26
C ILE A 211 13.28 11.34 10.12
N PHE A 212 14.27 10.71 10.76
CA PHE A 212 14.45 9.27 10.85
C PHE A 212 13.60 8.68 11.98
N GLU A 213 12.92 7.57 11.70
CA GLU A 213 12.12 6.81 12.66
C GLU A 213 12.33 5.30 12.44
N ARG A 214 12.86 4.59 13.43
CA ARG A 214 12.79 3.13 13.47
C ARG A 214 11.41 2.70 13.96
N LYS A 215 10.76 1.81 13.22
CA LYS A 215 9.45 1.24 13.56
C LYS A 215 9.62 -0.21 14.00
N GLN A 216 8.95 -0.58 15.07
CA GLN A 216 8.96 -1.96 15.57
C GLN A 216 7.89 -2.79 14.84
N THR A 217 8.20 -4.04 14.56
CA THR A 217 7.31 -4.91 13.76
C THR A 217 6.14 -5.45 14.58
N ASN A 218 6.28 -5.65 15.91
CA ASN A 218 5.23 -6.28 16.73
C ASN A 218 5.21 -5.90 18.23
N ASP A 219 5.75 -4.75 18.64
CA ASP A 219 5.64 -4.32 20.05
C ASP A 219 4.87 -3.00 20.09
N PRO A 220 3.68 -2.94 20.73
CA PRO A 220 3.04 -1.68 20.98
C PRO A 220 4.00 -0.81 21.80
N PRO A 221 3.99 0.53 21.62
CA PRO A 221 4.80 1.40 22.46
C PRO A 221 4.51 1.07 23.93
N ASN A 222 5.55 1.06 24.76
CA ASN A 222 5.51 0.96 26.23
C ASN A 222 4.61 2.04 26.85
N LYS A 223 3.31 1.96 26.61
CA LYS A 223 2.26 2.54 27.44
C LYS A 223 1.72 1.35 28.19
N GLN A 224 2.26 1.15 29.37
CA GLN A 224 1.82 0.16 30.35
C GLN A 224 0.37 0.47 30.73
N THR A 225 -0.57 0.08 29.86
CA THR A 225 -2.01 0.14 30.12
C THR A 225 -2.38 -1.32 30.34
N SER A 226 -2.44 -1.72 31.61
CA SER A 226 -2.90 -3.06 31.97
C SER A 226 -4.39 -3.13 31.68
N TYR A 227 -4.76 -3.76 30.57
CA TYR A 227 -6.14 -4.15 30.33
C TYR A 227 -6.39 -5.45 31.10
N ARG A 228 -7.22 -5.42 32.14
CA ARG A 228 -7.83 -6.64 32.70
C ARG A 228 -9.19 -6.81 32.05
N CYS A 229 -9.35 -7.91 31.31
CA CYS A 229 -10.68 -8.43 31.00
C CYS A 229 -11.12 -9.33 32.14
N ASN A 230 -12.16 -8.92 32.88
CA ASN A 230 -12.87 -9.82 33.77
C ASN A 230 -14.07 -10.38 33.03
N THR A 231 -14.06 -11.69 32.77
CA THR A 231 -15.24 -12.44 32.34
C THR A 231 -16.00 -12.91 33.58
N GLY A 232 -17.09 -12.24 33.91
CA GLY A 232 -18.01 -12.69 34.96
C GLY A 232 -19.16 -13.49 34.34
N ILE A 233 -19.26 -14.78 34.67
CA ILE A 233 -20.45 -15.58 34.34
C ILE A 233 -21.44 -15.42 35.50
N GLY A 234 -22.52 -14.68 35.26
CA GLY A 234 -23.62 -14.58 36.21
C GLY A 234 -24.42 -15.88 36.23
N HIS A 235 -24.68 -16.40 37.42
CA HIS A 235 -25.65 -17.47 37.62
C HIS A 235 -27.04 -16.84 37.43
N ASP A 236 -27.71 -17.25 36.35
CA ASP A 236 -29.13 -17.06 36.00
C ASP A 236 -29.33 -16.34 34.66
N ASN A 237 -29.36 -17.18 33.62
CA ASN A 237 -29.88 -16.95 32.26
C ASN A 237 -29.29 -15.79 31.41
N HIS A 238 -28.40 -16.21 30.50
CA HIS A 238 -28.23 -15.71 29.12
C HIS A 238 -27.61 -14.33 28.85
N ASP A 239 -26.89 -13.75 29.81
CA ASP A 239 -26.05 -12.57 29.55
C ASP A 239 -24.55 -12.89 29.69
N ILE A 240 -23.79 -12.76 28.60
CA ILE A 240 -22.32 -12.64 28.68
C ILE A 240 -21.99 -11.15 28.68
N ARG A 241 -21.34 -10.69 29.75
CA ARG A 241 -20.89 -9.30 29.90
C ARG A 241 -19.38 -9.24 29.72
N VAL A 242 -18.93 -8.47 28.74
CA VAL A 242 -17.51 -8.17 28.54
C VAL A 242 -17.32 -6.69 28.83
N ALA A 243 -16.67 -6.39 29.96
CA ALA A 243 -16.26 -5.04 30.31
C ALA A 243 -14.75 -4.90 30.09
N CYS A 244 -14.35 -3.83 29.41
CA CYS A 244 -12.96 -3.42 29.34
C CYS A 244 -12.75 -2.27 30.33
N GLU A 245 -12.04 -2.58 31.41
CA GLU A 245 -11.64 -1.60 32.42
C GLU A 245 -10.30 -0.98 32.02
N CYS A 246 -10.21 0.36 32.06
CA CYS A 246 -8.93 1.05 32.04
C CYS A 246 -8.65 1.62 33.44
N VAL A 247 -7.46 1.38 33.94
CA VAL A 247 -6.95 2.00 35.16
C VAL A 247 -6.00 3.10 34.73
N ASP A 248 -6.28 4.35 35.12
CA ASP A 248 -5.35 5.45 34.87
C ASP A 248 -4.17 5.46 35.88
N GLU A 249 -3.17 6.29 35.63
CA GLU A 249 -1.97 6.41 36.47
C GLU A 249 -2.27 6.83 37.92
N GLY A 250 -3.48 7.31 38.21
CA GLY A 250 -3.98 7.67 39.55
C GLY A 250 -4.77 6.55 40.24
N GLY A 251 -4.89 5.36 39.64
CA GLY A 251 -5.64 4.24 40.18
C GLY A 251 -7.16 4.36 40.00
N LYS A 252 -7.64 5.31 39.19
CA LYS A 252 -9.07 5.46 38.91
C LYS A 252 -9.48 4.46 37.82
N ILE A 253 -10.48 3.65 38.13
CA ILE A 253 -11.03 2.65 37.19
C ILE A 253 -12.13 3.33 36.37
N GLY A 254 -11.95 3.36 35.05
CA GLY A 254 -12.96 3.79 34.09
C GLY A 254 -13.40 2.61 33.22
N ILE A 255 -14.70 2.38 33.12
CA ILE A 255 -15.26 1.40 32.18
C ILE A 255 -15.53 2.15 30.87
N ARG A 256 -14.73 1.87 29.83
CA ARG A 256 -14.86 2.59 28.54
C ARG A 256 -15.93 1.99 27.64
N HIS A 257 -16.14 0.68 27.72
CA HIS A 257 -17.10 -0.03 26.87
C HIS A 257 -17.78 -1.13 27.67
N PHE A 258 -19.11 -1.08 27.72
CA PHE A 258 -19.96 -2.14 28.24
C PHE A 258 -20.75 -2.71 27.06
N HIS A 259 -20.48 -3.96 26.69
CA HIS A 259 -21.29 -4.67 25.71
C HIS A 259 -22.08 -5.76 26.42
N THR A 260 -23.40 -5.70 26.29
CA THR A 260 -24.31 -6.76 26.70
C THR A 260 -24.64 -7.57 25.45
N VAL A 261 -24.38 -8.87 25.47
CA VAL A 261 -24.77 -9.79 24.40
C VAL A 261 -26.02 -10.53 24.85
N GLU A 262 -27.19 -10.10 24.37
CA GLU A 262 -28.44 -10.85 24.54
C GLU A 262 -28.52 -11.92 23.45
N MET A 263 -28.45 -13.20 23.83
CA MET A 263 -28.64 -14.30 22.89
C MET A 263 -30.11 -14.70 22.83
N SER A 264 -30.83 -14.27 21.80
CA SER A 264 -32.17 -14.81 21.49
C SER A 264 -32.10 -15.84 20.36
N ALA A 265 -32.02 -17.13 20.68
CA ALA A 265 -32.42 -18.19 19.74
C ALA A 265 -32.68 -19.52 20.46
N LYS A 266 -33.90 -20.05 20.31
CA LYS A 266 -34.25 -21.43 20.66
C LYS A 266 -33.44 -22.37 19.76
N PHE A 267 -32.42 -23.02 20.31
CA PHE A 267 -31.71 -24.10 19.63
C PHE A 267 -32.15 -25.47 20.17
N ALA A 268 -32.58 -26.35 19.27
CA ALA A 268 -32.96 -27.73 19.60
C ALA A 268 -31.73 -28.66 19.56
N ALA A 269 -31.75 -29.69 20.41
CA ALA A 269 -30.66 -30.60 20.75
C ALA A 269 -29.98 -31.36 19.59
N ALA A 270 -30.40 -31.19 18.33
CA ALA A 270 -29.82 -31.86 17.18
C ALA A 270 -28.53 -31.20 16.65
N GLN A 271 -28.21 -29.96 17.05
CA GLN A 271 -27.01 -29.26 16.57
C GLN A 271 -25.75 -29.47 17.42
N PHE A 272 -25.85 -30.15 18.57
CA PHE A 272 -24.67 -30.45 19.40
C PHE A 272 -23.84 -31.64 18.89
N LYS A 273 -24.42 -32.56 18.09
CA LYS A 273 -23.70 -33.76 17.62
C LYS A 273 -22.67 -33.53 16.51
N LEU A 274 -22.60 -32.33 15.91
CA LEU A 274 -21.58 -32.02 14.92
C LEU A 274 -20.26 -31.51 15.54
N LEU A 275 -20.29 -31.10 16.82
CA LEU A 275 -19.13 -30.58 17.53
C LEU A 275 -18.25 -31.68 18.15
N ASP A 276 -18.83 -32.82 18.53
CA ASP A 276 -18.06 -33.93 19.11
C ASP A 276 -17.19 -34.68 18.08
N TYR A 277 -17.50 -34.61 16.77
CA TYR A 277 -16.73 -35.30 15.72
C TYR A 277 -15.56 -34.48 15.16
N ILE A 278 -15.44 -33.20 15.55
CA ILE A 278 -14.38 -32.28 15.05
C ILE A 278 -13.34 -31.97 16.14
N ALA A 279 -13.62 -32.33 17.41
CA ALA A 279 -12.73 -32.04 18.54
C ALA A 279 -11.37 -32.78 18.47
N ASP A 280 -11.28 -33.93 17.79
CA ASP A 280 -10.02 -34.69 17.65
C ASP A 280 -9.13 -34.24 16.46
N LEU A 281 -9.57 -33.27 15.64
CA LEU A 281 -8.80 -32.82 14.47
C LEU A 281 -8.13 -31.44 14.63
N PHE A 282 -8.30 -30.76 15.78
CA PHE A 282 -7.92 -29.35 15.94
C PHE A 282 -7.17 -29.03 17.23
N GLU A 283 -6.18 -29.84 17.61
CA GLU A 283 -5.28 -29.47 18.72
C GLU A 283 -4.20 -28.44 18.33
N THR A 284 -4.18 -27.91 17.11
CA THR A 284 -3.38 -26.70 16.79
C THR A 284 -3.78 -26.06 15.46
N MET A 285 -4.94 -25.41 15.39
CA MET A 285 -5.12 -24.32 14.43
C MET A 285 -5.99 -23.21 15.02
N LEU A 286 -5.42 -22.01 15.10
CA LEU A 286 -6.16 -20.76 15.20
C LEU A 286 -7.01 -20.58 13.93
N VAL A 287 -8.26 -21.04 13.97
CA VAL A 287 -9.24 -20.75 12.92
C VAL A 287 -9.89 -19.41 13.24
N SER A 288 -9.56 -18.38 12.47
CA SER A 288 -10.30 -17.13 12.47
C SER A 288 -11.62 -17.33 11.73
N ILE A 289 -12.73 -17.43 12.48
CA ILE A 289 -14.08 -17.45 11.91
C ILE A 289 -14.54 -16.00 11.72
N ALA A 290 -14.68 -15.57 10.47
CA ALA A 290 -15.29 -14.28 10.14
C ALA A 290 -16.83 -14.44 10.18
N VAL A 291 -17.47 -13.97 11.25
CA VAL A 291 -18.92 -13.78 11.30
C VAL A 291 -19.25 -12.37 10.81
N ALA A 292 -20.08 -12.26 9.79
CA ALA A 292 -20.59 -10.96 9.33
C ALA A 292 -21.53 -10.38 10.39
N MET A 293 -21.07 -9.37 11.13
CA MET A 293 -21.92 -8.59 12.03
C MET A 293 -22.46 -7.38 11.29
N ALA A 294 -23.79 -7.28 11.17
CA ALA A 294 -24.46 -6.06 10.77
C ALA A 294 -24.54 -5.12 11.98
N VAL A 295 -23.90 -3.96 11.89
CA VAL A 295 -23.97 -2.93 12.94
C VAL A 295 -25.18 -2.03 12.65
N GLY A 296 -26.25 -2.19 13.43
CA GLY A 296 -27.35 -1.23 13.51
C GLY A 296 -27.02 -0.18 14.56
N ASN A 297 -27.07 1.10 14.20
CA ASN A 297 -26.72 2.21 15.09
C ASN A 297 -27.99 2.69 15.81
N ASP A 298 -28.33 2.10 16.96
CA ASP A 298 -29.40 2.63 17.82
C ASP A 298 -28.81 3.58 18.86
N GLN A 299 -28.82 4.87 18.52
CA GLN A 299 -28.57 5.92 19.51
C GLN A 299 -29.78 6.07 20.44
N LYS A 300 -29.68 5.57 21.67
CA LYS A 300 -30.34 6.17 22.85
C LYS A 300 -29.44 6.01 24.08
N GLY A 301 -28.62 7.03 24.32
CA GLY A 301 -27.88 7.19 25.58
C GLY A 301 -28.75 7.87 26.63
N GLY A 302 -28.85 7.26 27.81
CA GLY A 302 -29.23 7.90 29.06
C GLY A 302 -28.26 7.46 30.15
N PRO A 303 -27.86 8.33 31.10
CA PRO A 303 -26.92 7.97 32.15
C PRO A 303 -27.61 7.09 33.21
N PHE A 304 -26.91 6.08 33.71
CA PHE A 304 -27.28 5.35 34.92
C PHE A 304 -26.53 5.96 36.13
N GLU A 305 -27.28 6.27 37.20
CA GLU A 305 -26.78 6.58 38.55
C GLU A 305 -26.10 5.38 39.22
#